data_AF-A0AAE0JV39-F1
#
_entry.id   AF-A0AAE0JV39-F1
#
_cell.length_a   1.000
_cell.length_b   1.000
_cell.length_c   1.000
_cell.angle_alpha   90.00
_cell.angle_beta   90.00
_cell.angle_gamma   90.00
#
_symmetry.space_group_name_H-M   'P 1'
#
loop_
_entity.id
_entity.type
_entity.pdbx_description
1 polymer ?
#
loop_
_entity_poly.entity_id
_entity_poly.type
_entity_poly.pdbx_seq_one_letter_code
_entity_poly.pdbx_strand_id
1 'polypeptide(L)' 'VDTEELAGIKLGVVAKESIFMKTITDNFTPYYAPLVPLLNRLREVVFPKDKPWER' A
#
# COMPACT_ATOMS: atom_id res chain seq x y z
N VAL A 1 -16.71 9.62 -9.67
CA VAL A 1 -15.59 9.59 -8.72
C VAL A 1 -14.56 10.54 -9.24
N ASP A 2 -14.29 11.59 -8.49
CA ASP A 2 -13.27 12.59 -8.83
C ASP A 2 -11.87 12.05 -8.51
N THR A 3 -10.83 12.61 -9.12
CA THR A 3 -9.45 12.16 -8.94
C THR A 3 -8.99 12.32 -7.49
N GLU A 4 -9.44 13.39 -6.82
CA GLU A 4 -9.15 13.64 -5.40
C GLU A 4 -9.83 12.63 -4.47
N GLU A 5 -11.08 12.28 -4.77
CA GLU A 5 -11.84 11.24 -4.07
C GLU A 5 -11.14 9.88 -4.21
N LEU A 6 -10.71 9.54 -5.43
CA LEU A 6 -9.98 8.30 -5.70
C LEU A 6 -8.62 8.28 -5.01
N ALA A 7 -7.93 9.42 -4.93
CA ALA A 7 -6.66 9.56 -4.24
C ALA A 7 -6.81 9.30 -2.73
N GLY A 8 -7.84 9.88 -2.09
CA GLY A 8 -8.13 9.65 -0.67
C GLY A 8 -8.42 8.18 -0.35
N ILE A 9 -9.20 7.49 -1.19
CA ILE A 9 -9.50 6.07 -1.03
C ILE A 9 -8.23 5.22 -1.17
N LYS A 10 -7.42 5.46 -2.22
CA LYS A 10 -6.18 4.71 -2.46
C LYS A 10 -5.13 4.96 -1.37
N LEU A 11 -5.10 6.15 -0.79
CA LEU A 11 -4.21 6.49 0.30
C LEU A 11 -4.47 5.59 1.52
N GLY A 12 -5.74 5.40 1.91
CA GLY A 12 -6.09 4.50 3.02
C GLY A 12 -5.72 3.03 2.78
N VAL A 13 -5.71 2.59 1.52
CA VAL A 13 -5.34 1.22 1.13
C VAL A 13 -3.84 0.99 1.22
N VAL A 14 -3.01 1.95 0.80
CA VAL A 14 -1.54 1.80 0.77
C VAL A 14 -0.91 2.21 2.10
N ALA A 15 -1.43 3.26 2.73
CA ALA A 15 -0.88 3.80 3.96
C ALA A 15 -1.17 2.94 5.19
N LYS A 16 -2.11 1.99 5.17
CA LYS A 16 -2.34 1.10 6.32
C LYS A 16 -1.79 -0.30 6.04
N GLU A 17 -0.84 -0.76 6.85
CA GLU A 17 -0.12 -2.02 6.60
C GLU A 17 -1.08 -3.21 6.43
N SER A 18 -2.04 -3.38 7.33
CA SER A 18 -2.95 -4.52 7.29
C SER A 18 -3.84 -4.55 6.05
N ILE A 19 -4.26 -3.38 5.55
CA ILE A 19 -5.05 -3.27 4.33
C ILE A 19 -4.14 -3.55 3.13
N PHE A 20 -2.96 -2.91 3.09
CA PHE A 20 -1.98 -3.10 2.04
C PHE A 20 -1.59 -4.57 1.88
N MET A 21 -1.20 -5.23 2.98
CA MET A 21 -0.78 -6.63 2.99
C MET A 21 -1.90 -7.56 2.50
N LYS A 22 -3.14 -7.35 2.95
CA LYS A 22 -4.29 -8.13 2.47
C LYS A 22 -4.51 -7.92 0.97
N THR A 23 -4.49 -6.66 0.50
CA THR A 23 -4.70 -6.36 -0.92
C THR A 23 -3.61 -6.98 -1.79
N ILE A 24 -2.33 -6.90 -1.40
CA ILE A 24 -1.27 -7.50 -2.20
C ILE A 24 -1.31 -9.03 -2.18
N THR A 25 -1.63 -9.68 -1.05
CA THR A 25 -1.73 -11.15 -1.00
C THR A 25 -2.91 -11.66 -1.82
N ASP A 26 -4.02 -10.94 -1.85
CA ASP A 26 -5.24 -11.35 -2.56
C ASP A 26 -5.12 -11.15 -4.09
N ASN A 27 -4.30 -10.19 -4.54
CA ASN A 27 -4.24 -9.77 -5.95
C ASN A 27 -2.91 -10.08 -6.65
N PHE A 28 -1.85 -10.44 -5.92
CA PHE A 28 -0.59 -10.79 -6.56
C PHE A 28 -0.68 -12.09 -7.33
N THR A 29 -0.20 -12.07 -8.56
CA THR A 29 0.02 -13.31 -9.30
C THR A 29 1.11 -14.13 -8.60
N PRO A 30 1.06 -15.47 -8.62
CA PRO A 30 2.05 -16.33 -7.96
C PRO A 30 3.50 -15.98 -8.30
N TYR A 31 3.76 -15.57 -9.55
CA TYR A 31 5.10 -15.17 -10.01
C TYR A 31 5.69 -13.99 -9.23
N TYR A 32 4.85 -13.04 -8.78
CA TYR A 32 5.30 -11.85 -8.07
C TYR A 32 5.22 -11.98 -6.54
N ALA A 33 4.69 -13.08 -5.99
CA ALA A 33 4.58 -13.30 -4.56
C ALA A 33 5.90 -13.11 -3.78
N PRO A 34 7.10 -13.46 -4.31
CA PRO A 34 8.37 -13.20 -3.62
C PRO A 34 8.67 -11.71 -3.38
N LEU A 35 8.02 -10.79 -4.09
CA LEU A 35 8.22 -9.34 -3.94
C LEU A 35 7.41 -8.73 -2.78
N VAL A 36 6.42 -9.45 -2.25
CA VAL A 36 5.58 -8.99 -1.12
C VAL A 36 6.38 -8.40 0.05
N PRO A 37 7.41 -9.07 0.61
CA PRO A 37 8.19 -8.51 1.71
C PRO A 37 8.98 -7.25 1.31
N LEU A 38 9.46 -7.16 0.07
CA LEU A 38 10.16 -5.97 -0.43
C LEU A 38 9.21 -4.78 -0.52
N LEU A 39 7.99 -5.01 -0.98
CA LEU A 39 6.98 -3.96 -1.11
C LEU A 39 6.48 -3.47 0.25
N ASN A 40 6.37 -4.34 1.26
CA ASN A 40 6.03 -3.89 2.62
C ASN A 40 7.11 -2.96 3.20
N ARG A 41 8.40 -3.30 2.99
CA ARG A 41 9.51 -2.41 3.40
C ARG A 41 9.48 -1.06 2.68
N LEU A 42 9.22 -1.06 1.38
CA LEU A 42 9.08 0.18 0.61
C LEU A 42 7.91 1.03 1.13
N ARG A 43 6.77 0.40 1.42
CA ARG A 43 5.60 1.04 2.00
C ARG A 43 5.93 1.69 3.35
N GLU A 44 6.64 1.02 4.25
CA GLU A 44 7.05 1.61 5.53
C GLU A 44 7.92 2.87 5.37
N VAL A 45 8.80 2.90 4.36
CA VAL A 45 9.65 4.06 4.07
C VAL A 45 8.84 5.23 3.51
N VAL A 46 7.86 4.96 2.63
CA VAL A 46 7.02 5.99 1.99
C VAL A 46 5.82 6.38 2.85
N PHE A 47 5.41 5.53 3.78
CA PHE A 47 4.26 5.73 4.66
C PHE A 47 4.59 5.38 6.12
N PRO A 48 5.52 6.11 6.77
CA PRO A 48 5.91 5.81 8.13
C PRO A 48 4.72 6.00 9.09
N LYS A 49 4.57 5.06 10.04
CA LYS A 49 3.49 5.08 11.06
C LYS A 49 2.08 5.14 10.46
N ASP A 50 1.88 4.50 9.31
CA ASP A 50 0.63 4.49 8.57
C ASP A 50 0.13 5.88 8.12
N LYS A 51 1.05 6.83 7.95
CA LYS A 51 0.73 8.18 7.49
C LYS A 51 1.40 8.47 6.15
N PRO A 52 0.82 9.33 5.30
CA PRO A 52 1.50 9.83 4.11
C PRO A 52 2.85 10.43 4.50
N TRP A 53 3.85 10.26 3.65
CA TRP A 53 5.09 11.00 3.83
C TRP A 53 4.82 12.51 3.72
N GLU A 54 5.06 13.21 4.82
CA GLU A 54 5.03 14.67 4.89
C GLU A 54 6.47 15.17 4.69
N ARG A 55 6.68 16.04 3.70
CA ARG A 55 7.96 16.73 3.46
C ARG A 55 8.30 17.69 4.58
#